data_AF-A0A3B4XUF0-F1
#
_entry.id   AF-A0A3B4XUF0-F1
#
_cell.length_a   1.000
_cell.length_b   1.000
_cell.length_c   1.000
_cell.angle_alpha   90.00
_cell.angle_beta   90.00
_cell.angle_gamma   90.00
#
_symmetry.space_group_name_H-M   'P 1'
#
loop_
_entity.id
_entity.type
_entity.pdbx_description
1 polymer ?
#
loop_
_entity_poly.entity_id
_entity_poly.type
_entity_poly.pdbx_seq_one_letter_code
_entity_poly.pdbx_strand_id
1 'polypeptide(L)' 'MWRCVVEVSRASPLFQFKEFLGTYNKVTENCFMDCVKDFTNREVKPEEVKMLWQPV' A
#
# COMPACT_ATOMS: atom_id res chain seq x y z
N MET A 1 13.18 1.68 3.47
CA MET A 1 11.90 2.03 2.79
C MET A 1 10.77 1.49 3.67
N TRP A 2 9.50 1.90 3.60
CA TRP A 2 8.41 1.11 4.23
C TRP A 2 7.77 0.22 3.17
N ARG A 3 7.29 -0.98 3.55
CA ARG A 3 6.82 -1.99 2.59
C ARG A 3 5.59 -1.54 1.79
N CYS A 4 4.71 -0.78 2.42
CA CYS A 4 3.45 -0.31 1.83
C CYS A 4 3.38 1.20 1.67
N VAL A 5 4.53 1.83 1.38
CA VAL A 5 4.59 3.27 1.12
C VAL A 5 4.35 3.56 -0.36
N VAL A 6 3.54 4.59 -0.61
CA VAL A 6 3.35 5.17 -1.94
C VAL A 6 4.43 6.23 -2.15
N GLU A 7 5.32 6.00 -3.12
CA GLU A 7 6.31 6.99 -3.54
C GLU A 7 5.80 7.74 -4.77
N VAL A 8 6.01 9.06 -4.79
CA VAL A 8 5.56 9.94 -5.87
C VAL A 8 6.73 10.78 -6.38
N SER A 9 6.91 10.78 -7.70
CA SER A 9 7.95 11.57 -8.36
C SER A 9 7.49 13.01 -8.67
N ARG A 10 8.41 13.91 -9.00
CA ARG A 10 8.09 15.34 -9.21
C ARG A 10 7.68 15.59 -10.67
N ALA A 11 6.39 15.85 -10.88
CA ALA A 11 5.78 16.22 -12.17
C ALA A 11 4.84 17.42 -12.03
N SER A 12 4.19 17.86 -13.13
CA SER A 12 3.12 18.87 -13.03
C SER A 12 1.96 18.35 -12.15
N PRO A 13 1.18 19.21 -11.48
CA PRO A 13 0.17 18.78 -10.51
C PRO A 13 -0.86 17.76 -11.04
N LEU A 14 -1.34 17.93 -12.28
CA LEU A 14 -2.32 17.03 -12.89
C LEU A 14 -1.71 15.66 -13.23
N PHE A 15 -0.51 15.64 -13.80
CA PHE A 15 0.23 14.40 -14.07
C PHE A 15 0.64 13.70 -12.77
N GLN A 16 1.02 14.46 -11.74
CA GLN A 16 1.38 13.94 -10.42
C GLN A 16 0.19 13.26 -9.74
N PHE A 17 -1.02 13.83 -9.83
CA PHE A 17 -2.20 13.21 -9.23
C PHE A 17 -2.57 11.89 -9.92
N LYS A 18 -2.50 11.87 -11.26
CA LYS A 18 -2.76 10.64 -12.03
C LYS A 18 -1.75 9.54 -11.72
N GLU A 19 -0.47 9.89 -11.64
CA GLU A 19 0.60 8.95 -11.27
C GLU A 19 0.43 8.45 -9.83
N PHE A 20 0.12 9.36 -8.89
CA PHE A 20 -0.18 9.00 -7.51
C PHE A 20 -1.29 7.97 -7.42
N LEU A 21 -2.43 8.16 -8.11
CA LEU A 21 -3.53 7.21 -8.08
C LEU A 21 -3.12 5.85 -8.66
N GLY A 22 -2.33 5.84 -9.73
CA GLY A 22 -1.80 4.61 -10.33
C GLY A 22 -0.89 3.84 -9.35
N THR A 23 0.05 4.55 -8.71
CA THR A 23 0.96 3.96 -7.73
C THR A 23 0.23 3.53 -6.46
N TYR A 24 -0.71 4.32 -5.97
CA TYR A 24 -1.56 3.99 -4.82
C TYR A 24 -2.28 2.67 -5.02
N ASN A 25 -2.94 2.48 -6.17
CA ASN A 25 -3.65 1.25 -6.48
C ASN A 25 -2.71 0.05 -6.49
N LYS A 26 -1.56 0.17 -7.16
CA LYS A 26 -0.57 -0.91 -7.26
C LYS A 26 0.04 -1.29 -5.91
N VAL A 27 0.41 -0.30 -5.09
CA VAL A 27 0.95 -0.54 -3.74
C VAL A 27 -0.10 -1.19 -2.87
N THR A 28 -1.34 -0.69 -2.90
CA THR A 28 -2.45 -1.24 -2.11
C THR A 28 -2.73 -2.70 -2.47
N GLU A 29 -2.79 -3.04 -3.76
CA GLU A 29 -2.99 -4.42 -4.23
C GLU A 29 -1.86 -5.35 -3.76
N ASN A 30 -0.60 -4.97 -3.99
CA ASN A 30 0.56 -5.77 -3.59
C ASN A 30 0.59 -5.99 -2.07
N CYS A 31 0.34 -4.94 -1.29
CA CYS A 31 0.35 -5.01 0.16
C CYS A 31 -0.79 -5.85 0.73
N PHE A 32 -1.97 -5.77 0.13
CA PHE A 32 -3.08 -6.63 0.51
C PHE A 32 -2.72 -8.10 0.30
N MET A 33 -2.19 -8.46 -0.88
CA MET A 33 -1.80 -9.83 -1.22
C MET A 33 -0.66 -10.37 -0.34
N ASP A 34 0.28 -9.51 0.06
CA ASP A 34 1.42 -9.91 0.87
C ASP A 34 1.11 -10.00 2.37
N CYS A 35 0.28 -9.10 2.90
CA CYS A 35 0.12 -8.88 4.34
C CYS A 35 -1.20 -9.39 4.91
N VAL A 36 -2.29 -9.40 4.13
CA VAL A 36 -3.61 -9.87 4.58
C VAL A 36 -3.76 -11.33 4.19
N LYS A 37 -3.89 -12.21 5.19
CA LYS A 37 -3.89 -13.66 5.02
C LYS A 37 -5.04 -14.35 5.72
N ASP A 38 -5.67 -13.68 6.68
CA ASP A 38 -6.84 -14.21 7.34
C ASP A 38 -8.13 -13.68 6.69
N PHE A 39 -8.88 -14.61 6.09
CA PHE A 39 -10.16 -14.31 5.44
C PHE A 39 -11.36 -14.86 6.21
N THR A 40 -11.19 -15.18 7.50
CA THR A 40 -12.26 -15.75 8.35
C THR A 40 -13.15 -14.69 8.99
N ASN A 41 -12.70 -13.43 9.01
CA ASN A 41 -13.48 -12.28 9.47
C ASN A 41 -13.21 -11.06 8.56
N ARG A 42 -13.91 -9.94 8.81
CA ARG A 42 -13.78 -8.70 8.03
C ARG A 42 -12.91 -7.65 8.74
N GLU A 43 -12.01 -8.09 9.61
CA GLU A 43 -11.14 -7.23 10.41
C GLU A 43 -9.68 -7.48 10.04
N VAL A 44 -8.87 -6.41 9.96
CA VAL A 44 -7.43 -6.55 9.76
C VAL A 44 -6.81 -6.88 11.10
N LYS A 45 -6.17 -8.04 11.21
CA LYS A 45 -5.62 -8.48 12.50
C LYS A 45 -4.39 -7.67 12.89
N PRO A 46 -4.07 -7.56 14.21
CA PRO A 46 -2.91 -6.81 14.66
C PRO A 46 -1.58 -7.24 14.02
N GLU A 47 -1.41 -8.53 13.73
CA GLU A 47 -0.26 -9.06 13.01
C GLU A 47 -0.18 -8.58 11.55
N GLU A 48 -1.30 -8.50 10.84
CA GLU A 48 -1.38 -8.02 9.45
C GLU A 48 -1.14 -6.51 9.41
N VAL A 49 -1.69 -5.75 10.37
CA VAL A 49 -1.38 -4.32 10.55
C VAL A 49 0.13 -4.13 10.76
N LYS A 50 0.76 -4.92 11.62
CA LYS A 50 2.22 -4.85 11.81
C LYS A 50 2.98 -5.12 10.52
N MET A 51 2.54 -6.09 9.70
CA MET A 51 3.16 -6.39 8.40
C MET A 51 3.07 -5.22 7.41
N LEU A 52 1.93 -4.53 7.36
CA LEU A 52 1.73 -3.34 6.52
C LEU A 52 2.72 -2.21 6.86
N TRP A 53 3.07 -2.07 8.14
CA TRP A 53 3.97 -1.02 8.63
C TRP A 53 5.39 -1.52 8.89
N GLN A 54 5.90 -2.53 8.18
CA GLN A 54 7.31 -2.94 8.34
C GLN A 54 8.25 -2.13 7.44
N PRO A 55 9.48 -1.81 7.93
CA PRO A 55 10.54 -1.37 7.06
C PRO A 55 10.98 -2.50 6.11
N VAL A 56 11.26 -2.12 4.86
CA VAL A 56 12.02 -2.90 3.87
C VAL A 56 13.48 -2.48 3.94
#